data_AF-A0A6B3NX71-F1
#
_entry.id   AF-A0A6B3NX71-F1
#
_cell.length_a   1.000
_cell.length_b   1.000
_cell.length_c   1.000
_cell.angle_alpha   90.00
_cell.angle_beta   90.00
_cell.angle_gamma   90.00
#
_symmetry.space_group_name_H-M   'P 1'
#
loop_
_entity.id
_entity.type
_entity.pdbx_description
1 polymer ?
#
loop_
_entity_poly.entity_id
_entity_poly.type
_entity_poly.pdbx_seq_one_letter_code
_entity_poly.pdbx_strand_id
1 'polypeptide(L)'
;MAQSLRAYPVIHESMVSYPTKSHVFSGGVLTPFHALAHSISGKGEPVIFPVGSIGLNVKLPSVRPFMDAVNAKGKGVHKIDVKFTHDVRKDSLQSGWALGNITLRVVGNVKVAEDGAWIFDGELRAYDDLYDANASTHRDWIGESATSFLRSVMQTPYTIKMPGVISVKAGGQ
;
A
#
# COMPACT_ATOMS: atom_id res chain seq x y z
N MET A 1 -62.90 -14.72 2.72
CA MET A 1 -61.72 -14.93 1.87
C MET A 1 -60.50 -14.44 2.64
N ALA A 2 -59.58 -15.34 3.02
CA ALA A 2 -58.33 -14.94 3.69
C ALA A 2 -57.25 -14.70 2.63
N GLN A 3 -56.72 -13.48 2.58
CA GLN A 3 -55.55 -13.17 1.77
C GLN A 3 -54.34 -13.91 2.36
N SER A 4 -53.80 -14.86 1.59
CA SER A 4 -52.48 -15.42 1.86
C SER A 4 -51.45 -14.31 1.67
N LEU A 5 -50.91 -13.80 2.77
CA LEU A 5 -49.73 -12.95 2.76
C LEU A 5 -48.57 -13.81 2.27
N ARG A 6 -48.09 -13.56 1.04
CA ARG A 6 -46.82 -14.12 0.58
C ARG A 6 -45.74 -13.62 1.52
N ALA A 7 -45.11 -14.52 2.27
CA ALA A 7 -43.89 -14.21 2.98
C ALA A 7 -42.83 -13.82 1.94
N TYR A 8 -42.41 -12.55 1.96
CA TYR A 8 -41.27 -12.11 1.17
C TYR A 8 -40.01 -12.76 1.76
N PRO A 9 -39.10 -13.32 0.94
CA PRO A 9 -37.83 -13.80 1.47
C PRO A 9 -37.09 -12.62 2.13
N VAL A 10 -36.80 -12.74 3.42
CA VAL A 10 -36.01 -11.76 4.15
C VAL A 10 -34.55 -11.92 3.73
N ILE A 11 -34.04 -10.93 3.02
CA ILE A 11 -32.66 -10.85 2.57
C ILE A 11 -31.86 -10.16 3.67
N HIS A 12 -31.03 -10.93 4.41
CA HIS A 12 -30.24 -10.43 5.55
C HIS A 12 -28.80 -10.10 5.13
N GLU A 13 -28.19 -9.10 5.77
CA GLU A 13 -26.80 -8.69 5.51
C GLU A 13 -25.77 -9.82 5.74
N SER A 14 -26.10 -10.79 6.59
CA SER A 14 -25.24 -11.94 6.91
C SER A 14 -25.32 -13.10 5.90
N MET A 15 -26.02 -12.94 4.77
CA MET A 15 -26.01 -13.96 3.71
C MET A 15 -24.61 -14.22 3.15
N VAL A 16 -23.74 -13.21 3.21
CA VAL A 16 -22.30 -13.33 2.93
C VAL A 16 -21.55 -12.96 4.21
N SER A 17 -20.78 -13.90 4.74
CA SER A 17 -19.95 -13.64 5.92
C SER A 17 -18.55 -13.19 5.51
N TYR A 18 -17.97 -12.26 6.29
CA TYR A 18 -16.58 -11.87 6.13
C TYR A 18 -15.69 -12.87 6.87
N PRO A 19 -14.80 -13.63 6.18
CA PRO A 19 -13.83 -14.48 6.86
C PRO A 19 -12.93 -13.60 7.74
N THR A 20 -12.48 -14.07 8.90
CA THR A 20 -11.68 -13.21 9.79
C THR A 20 -10.17 -13.36 9.59
N LYS A 21 -9.68 -14.35 8.83
CA LYS A 21 -8.24 -14.67 8.73
C LYS A 21 -7.76 -14.81 7.29
N SER A 22 -6.44 -14.72 7.12
CA SER A 22 -5.72 -15.03 5.87
C SER A 22 -6.12 -14.15 4.68
N HIS A 23 -6.36 -12.86 4.93
CA HIS A 23 -6.67 -11.90 3.88
C HIS A 23 -5.42 -11.51 3.10
N VAL A 24 -5.57 -11.43 1.79
CA VAL A 24 -4.53 -10.95 0.88
C VAL A 24 -5.14 -9.91 -0.05
N PHE A 25 -4.54 -8.71 -0.12
CA PHE A 25 -4.90 -7.70 -1.10
C PHE A 25 -4.27 -8.01 -2.44
N SER A 26 -5.06 -7.87 -3.50
CA SER A 26 -4.64 -8.17 -4.86
C SER A 26 -3.92 -7.02 -5.56
N GLY A 27 -4.12 -5.78 -5.09
CA GLY A 27 -3.70 -4.56 -5.78
C GLY A 27 -4.65 -4.11 -6.90
N GLY A 28 -5.71 -4.89 -7.18
CA GLY A 28 -6.72 -4.55 -8.17
C GLY A 28 -7.71 -3.49 -7.69
N VAL A 29 -8.66 -3.15 -8.56
CA VAL A 29 -9.68 -2.09 -8.34
C VAL A 29 -10.54 -2.26 -7.09
N LEU A 30 -10.67 -3.49 -6.58
CA LEU A 30 -11.43 -3.78 -5.36
C LEU A 30 -10.60 -3.71 -4.07
N THR A 31 -9.28 -3.51 -4.16
CA THR A 31 -8.39 -3.44 -2.99
C THR A 31 -8.82 -2.38 -1.95
N PRO A 32 -9.18 -1.15 -2.34
CA PRO A 32 -9.65 -0.14 -1.37
C PRO A 32 -10.91 -0.59 -0.62
N PHE A 33 -11.84 -1.24 -1.33
CA PHE A 33 -13.07 -1.75 -0.73
C PHE A 33 -12.81 -2.95 0.19
N HIS A 34 -11.85 -3.81 -0.17
CA HIS A 34 -11.44 -4.91 0.69
C HIS A 34 -10.77 -4.39 1.96
N ALA A 35 -9.92 -3.37 1.86
CA ALA A 35 -9.32 -2.71 3.02
C ALA A 35 -10.39 -2.11 3.97
N LEU A 36 -11.35 -1.41 3.40
CA LEU A 36 -12.48 -0.87 4.17
C LEU A 36 -13.31 -1.97 4.84
N ALA A 37 -13.70 -3.01 4.10
CA ALA A 37 -14.44 -4.15 4.64
C ALA A 37 -13.66 -4.84 5.77
N HIS A 38 -12.33 -4.91 5.66
CA HIS A 38 -11.48 -5.46 6.71
C HIS A 38 -11.46 -4.58 7.97
N SER A 39 -11.48 -3.26 7.84
CA SER A 39 -11.57 -2.35 9.00
C SER A 39 -12.89 -2.47 9.76
N ILE A 40 -13.98 -2.82 9.05
CA ILE A 40 -15.32 -2.99 9.64
C ILE A 40 -15.45 -4.38 10.29
N SER A 41 -15.00 -5.44 9.61
CA SER A 41 -15.35 -6.83 9.96
C SER A 41 -14.15 -7.72 10.30
N GLY A 42 -12.93 -7.25 10.06
CA GLY A 42 -11.69 -8.03 10.18
C GLY A 42 -11.13 -8.18 11.60
N LYS A 43 -11.72 -7.48 12.58
CA LYS A 43 -11.36 -7.59 14.02
C LYS A 43 -9.89 -7.30 14.34
N GLY A 44 -9.23 -6.46 13.53
CA GLY A 44 -7.83 -6.08 13.74
C GLY A 44 -6.80 -7.12 13.27
N GLU A 45 -7.23 -8.22 12.64
CA GLU A 45 -6.31 -9.23 12.12
C GLU A 45 -5.39 -8.63 11.03
N PRO A 46 -4.13 -9.06 10.93
CA PRO A 46 -3.24 -8.54 9.92
C PRO A 46 -3.64 -9.02 8.51
N VAL A 47 -3.50 -8.13 7.53
CA VAL A 47 -3.71 -8.43 6.10
C VAL A 47 -2.37 -8.45 5.38
N ILE A 48 -2.21 -9.31 4.39
CA ILE A 48 -1.02 -9.34 3.53
C ILE A 48 -1.29 -8.53 2.26
N PHE A 49 -0.40 -7.61 1.92
CA PHE A 49 -0.36 -6.94 0.61
C PHE A 49 1.03 -7.13 0.01
N PRO A 50 1.24 -8.16 -0.83
CA PRO A 50 2.57 -8.45 -1.38
C PRO A 50 3.13 -7.25 -2.13
N VAL A 51 4.40 -6.90 -1.91
CA VAL A 51 5.01 -5.70 -2.51
C VAL A 51 4.88 -5.68 -4.04
N GLY A 52 5.02 -6.85 -4.68
CA GLY A 52 4.86 -7.01 -6.13
C GLY A 52 3.45 -6.76 -6.66
N SER A 53 2.43 -6.79 -5.78
CA SER A 53 1.03 -6.52 -6.13
C SER A 53 0.65 -5.05 -5.95
N ILE A 54 1.45 -4.24 -5.26
CA ILE A 54 1.11 -2.83 -4.96
C ILE A 54 1.11 -1.96 -6.22
N GLY A 55 1.91 -2.32 -7.24
CA GLY A 55 2.08 -1.51 -8.45
C GLY A 55 3.05 -0.33 -8.27
N LEU A 56 4.04 -0.47 -7.37
CA LEU A 56 5.09 0.54 -7.19
C LEU A 56 5.94 0.72 -8.45
N ASN A 57 6.24 1.96 -8.79
CA ASN A 57 7.07 2.36 -9.93
C ASN A 57 8.01 3.51 -9.52
N VAL A 58 8.75 3.29 -8.43
CA VAL A 58 9.58 4.32 -7.80
C VAL A 58 10.73 4.74 -8.73
N LYS A 59 10.72 6.01 -9.12
CA LYS A 59 11.81 6.63 -9.86
C LYS A 59 12.92 7.06 -8.89
N LEU A 60 13.89 6.17 -8.64
CA LEU A 60 14.99 6.42 -7.69
C LEU A 60 15.75 7.75 -7.89
N PRO A 61 16.01 8.24 -9.11
CA PRO A 61 16.65 9.54 -9.30
C PRO A 61 15.86 10.73 -8.71
N SER A 62 14.55 10.58 -8.50
CA SER A 62 13.70 11.59 -7.87
C SER A 62 13.57 11.41 -6.34
N VAL A 63 14.18 10.36 -5.78
CA VAL A 63 14.17 10.09 -4.33
C VAL A 63 15.38 10.75 -3.71
N ARG A 64 15.17 11.90 -3.04
CA ARG A 64 16.25 12.69 -2.46
C ARG A 64 17.16 11.91 -1.50
N PRO A 65 16.65 11.13 -0.51
CA PRO A 65 17.51 10.33 0.35
C PRO A 65 18.42 9.34 -0.40
N PHE A 66 17.94 8.80 -1.53
CA PHE A 66 18.74 7.90 -2.36
C PHE A 66 19.84 8.68 -3.10
N MET A 67 19.50 9.80 -3.74
CA MET A 67 20.48 10.62 -4.46
C MET A 67 21.52 11.23 -3.53
N ASP A 68 21.14 11.68 -2.33
CA ASP A 68 22.07 12.17 -1.32
C ASP A 68 23.07 11.06 -0.92
N ALA A 69 22.60 9.81 -0.79
CA ALA A 69 23.45 8.67 -0.48
C ALA A 69 24.40 8.27 -1.63
N VAL A 70 23.97 8.41 -2.88
CA VAL A 70 24.80 8.18 -4.08
C VAL A 70 25.85 9.28 -4.23
N ASN A 71 25.44 10.55 -4.12
CA ASN A 71 26.32 11.71 -4.29
C ASN A 71 27.39 11.81 -3.19
N ALA A 72 27.14 11.23 -2.02
CA ALA A 72 28.13 11.12 -0.95
C ALA A 72 29.22 10.06 -1.24
N LYS A 73 29.12 9.28 -2.32
CA LYS A 73 30.12 8.28 -2.71
C LYS A 73 31.08 8.83 -3.74
N GLY A 74 32.36 8.50 -3.59
CA GLY A 74 33.35 8.67 -4.65
C GLY A 74 33.27 7.55 -5.69
N LYS A 75 34.15 7.60 -6.70
CA LYS A 75 34.33 6.54 -7.69
C LYS A 75 34.43 5.15 -7.03
N GLY A 76 33.81 4.14 -7.64
CA GLY A 76 33.89 2.74 -7.20
C GLY A 76 32.54 2.11 -6.95
N VAL A 77 32.53 0.95 -6.29
CA VAL A 77 31.32 0.20 -5.94
C VAL A 77 31.02 0.39 -4.46
N HIS A 78 29.80 0.81 -4.15
CA HIS A 78 29.38 1.15 -2.79
C HIS A 78 28.04 0.52 -2.46
N LYS A 79 27.87 0.12 -1.19
CA LYS A 79 26.58 -0.30 -0.68
C LYS A 79 25.68 0.91 -0.42
N ILE A 80 24.41 0.77 -0.78
CA ILE A 80 23.33 1.70 -0.49
C ILE A 80 22.29 0.96 0.34
N ASP A 81 21.83 1.61 1.40
CA ASP A 81 20.76 1.13 2.28
C ASP A 81 20.04 2.36 2.83
N VAL A 82 18.93 2.73 2.19
CA VAL A 82 18.24 3.99 2.44
C VAL A 82 16.77 3.71 2.66
N LYS A 83 16.19 4.38 3.66
CA LYS A 83 14.74 4.41 3.88
C LYS A 83 14.16 5.76 3.48
N PHE A 84 12.95 5.75 2.96
CA PHE A 84 12.23 6.96 2.60
C PHE A 84 10.73 6.73 2.61
N THR A 85 9.97 7.80 2.87
CA THR A 85 8.51 7.79 2.73
C THR A 85 8.14 7.96 1.27
N HIS A 86 7.14 7.21 0.80
CA HIS A 86 6.64 7.26 -0.57
C HIS A 86 5.11 7.31 -0.60
N ASP A 87 4.57 8.22 -1.42
CA ASP A 87 3.13 8.29 -1.70
C ASP A 87 2.79 7.29 -2.80
N VAL A 88 2.10 6.22 -2.44
CA VAL A 88 1.76 5.13 -3.36
C VAL A 88 0.85 5.61 -4.49
N ARG A 89 0.07 6.68 -4.29
CA ARG A 89 -0.83 7.24 -5.31
C ARG A 89 -0.09 7.73 -6.57
N LYS A 90 1.21 8.02 -6.46
CA LYS A 90 2.05 8.40 -7.60
C LYS A 90 2.23 7.26 -8.61
N ASP A 91 2.07 6.02 -8.15
CA ASP A 91 2.33 4.82 -8.95
C ASP A 91 1.05 4.00 -9.17
N SER A 92 0.21 3.87 -8.14
CA SER A 92 -1.06 3.14 -8.19
C SER A 92 -2.12 3.83 -7.33
N LEU A 93 -3.17 4.35 -7.98
CA LEU A 93 -4.25 5.05 -7.29
C LEU A 93 -5.01 4.14 -6.32
N GLN A 94 -5.31 2.91 -6.75
CA GLN A 94 -6.09 1.96 -5.96
C GLN A 94 -5.31 1.48 -4.75
N SER A 95 -4.04 1.12 -4.92
CA SER A 95 -3.17 0.79 -3.80
C SER A 95 -2.95 2.00 -2.89
N GLY A 96 -2.84 3.20 -3.46
CA GLY A 96 -2.68 4.45 -2.71
C GLY A 96 -3.91 4.85 -1.90
N TRP A 97 -5.13 4.45 -2.29
CA TRP A 97 -6.31 4.63 -1.45
C TRP A 97 -6.37 3.67 -0.27
N ALA A 98 -5.71 2.51 -0.37
CA ALA A 98 -5.57 1.57 0.74
C ALA A 98 -4.37 1.88 1.65
N LEU A 99 -3.24 2.32 1.09
CA LEU A 99 -1.96 2.47 1.81
C LEU A 99 -1.57 3.93 2.10
N GLY A 100 -1.98 4.88 1.26
CA GLY A 100 -1.51 6.25 1.34
C GLY A 100 0.02 6.37 1.23
N ASN A 101 0.65 6.92 2.27
CA ASN A 101 2.09 7.08 2.36
C ASN A 101 2.69 5.90 3.14
N ILE A 102 3.64 5.18 2.55
CA ILE A 102 4.33 4.06 3.21
C ILE A 102 5.82 4.33 3.36
N THR A 103 6.47 3.57 4.24
CA THR A 103 7.94 3.59 4.35
C THR A 103 8.54 2.50 3.46
N LEU A 104 9.38 2.91 2.51
CA LEU A 104 10.14 2.03 1.64
C LEU A 104 11.61 1.96 2.08
N ARG A 105 12.28 0.88 1.70
CA ARG A 105 13.73 0.68 1.84
C ARG A 105 14.31 0.24 0.52
N VAL A 106 15.32 0.95 0.04
CA VAL A 106 16.14 0.53 -1.11
C VAL A 106 17.49 0.05 -0.60
N VAL A 107 17.89 -1.15 -1.00
CA VAL A 107 19.16 -1.77 -0.60
C VAL A 107 19.84 -2.39 -1.82
N GLY A 108 21.13 -2.14 -2.00
CA GLY A 108 21.85 -2.66 -3.17
C GLY A 108 23.25 -2.09 -3.30
N ASN A 109 23.78 -2.17 -4.52
CA ASN A 109 25.09 -1.61 -4.85
C ASN A 109 24.93 -0.52 -5.90
N VAL A 110 25.67 0.58 -5.72
CA VAL A 110 25.87 1.60 -6.75
C VAL A 110 27.31 1.53 -7.24
N LYS A 111 27.51 1.56 -8.56
CA LYS A 111 28.81 1.74 -9.19
C LYS A 111 28.87 3.17 -9.73
N VAL A 112 29.83 3.95 -9.25
CA VAL A 112 30.09 5.34 -9.68
C VAL A 112 31.36 5.37 -10.53
N ALA A 113 31.25 5.93 -11.73
CA ALA A 113 32.33 6.11 -12.70
C ALA A 113 33.15 7.38 -12.40
N GLU A 114 34.22 7.61 -13.18
CA GLU A 114 35.11 8.77 -13.00
C GLU A 114 34.42 10.10 -13.33
N ASP A 115 33.50 10.08 -14.28
CA ASP A 115 32.75 11.23 -14.79
C ASP A 115 31.48 11.54 -13.98
N GLY A 116 31.28 10.85 -12.84
CA GLY A 116 30.10 10.96 -11.99
C GLY A 116 28.92 10.09 -12.41
N ALA A 117 28.96 9.44 -13.58
CA ALA A 117 27.89 8.54 -14.01
C ALA A 117 27.76 7.36 -13.04
N TRP A 118 26.53 6.92 -12.76
CA TRP A 118 26.28 5.87 -11.80
C TRP A 118 25.23 4.86 -12.28
N ILE A 119 25.39 3.62 -11.82
CA ILE A 119 24.44 2.53 -12.05
C ILE A 119 24.17 1.85 -10.71
N PHE A 120 22.89 1.73 -10.36
CA PHE A 120 22.40 1.04 -9.18
C PHE A 120 21.75 -0.29 -9.57
N ASP A 121 22.03 -1.34 -8.80
CA ASP A 121 21.38 -2.65 -8.87
C ASP A 121 21.07 -3.12 -7.44
N GLY A 122 19.80 -3.41 -7.16
CA GLY A 122 19.36 -3.79 -5.83
C GLY A 122 17.88 -4.11 -5.73
N GLU A 123 17.36 -3.95 -4.52
CA GLU A 123 16.01 -4.33 -4.14
C GLU A 123 15.29 -3.17 -3.45
N LEU A 124 13.99 -3.06 -3.74
CA LEU A 124 13.03 -2.24 -3.03
C LEU A 124 12.16 -3.13 -2.15
N ARG A 125 12.01 -2.73 -0.89
CA ARG A 125 11.19 -3.40 0.13
C ARG A 125 10.26 -2.38 0.78
N ALA A 126 9.15 -2.84 1.34
CA ALA A 126 8.25 -2.02 2.15
C ALA A 126 8.27 -2.48 3.61
N TYR A 127 8.07 -1.54 4.52
CA TYR A 127 7.78 -1.85 5.92
C TYR A 127 6.29 -2.12 6.10
N ASP A 128 5.92 -2.87 7.13
CA ASP A 128 4.52 -3.00 7.53
C ASP A 128 3.92 -1.61 7.81
N ASP A 129 2.66 -1.45 7.43
CA ASP A 129 1.93 -0.20 7.57
C ASP A 129 0.71 -0.38 8.48
N LEU A 130 0.36 0.67 9.22
CA LEU A 130 -0.82 0.66 10.07
C LEU A 130 -1.96 1.31 9.30
N TYR A 131 -2.93 0.50 8.90
CA TYR A 131 -4.18 1.02 8.38
C TYR A 131 -5.03 1.50 9.55
N ASP A 132 -5.11 2.83 9.71
CA ASP A 132 -5.88 3.48 10.76
C ASP A 132 -7.28 3.94 10.30
N ALA A 133 -7.65 3.59 9.06
CA ALA A 133 -8.93 3.95 8.45
C ALA A 133 -9.22 5.46 8.53
N ASN A 134 -8.19 6.30 8.54
CA ASN A 134 -8.38 7.72 8.73
C ASN A 134 -9.21 8.32 7.59
N ALA A 135 -10.22 9.10 7.95
CA ALA A 135 -11.08 9.82 7.02
C ALA A 135 -10.29 10.57 5.93
N SER A 136 -9.11 11.12 6.22
CA SER A 136 -8.30 11.85 5.24
C SER A 136 -7.75 11.00 4.09
N THR A 137 -7.51 9.69 4.28
CA THR A 137 -7.04 8.81 3.18
C THR A 137 -8.18 8.36 2.26
N HIS A 138 -9.42 8.45 2.74
CA HIS A 138 -10.63 8.00 2.03
C HIS A 138 -11.50 9.15 1.50
N ARG A 139 -11.37 10.36 2.06
CA ARG A 139 -12.13 11.56 1.69
C ARG A 139 -12.03 11.90 0.21
N ASP A 140 -10.84 11.73 -0.37
CA ASP A 140 -10.56 12.14 -1.74
C ASP A 140 -11.36 11.33 -2.79
N TRP A 141 -11.76 10.09 -2.49
CA TRP A 141 -12.41 9.22 -3.46
C TRP A 141 -13.82 8.74 -3.09
N ILE A 142 -14.15 8.71 -1.79
CA ILE A 142 -15.49 8.30 -1.30
C ILE A 142 -16.40 9.52 -1.03
N GLY A 143 -15.83 10.73 -0.95
CA GLY A 143 -16.55 11.97 -0.69
C GLY A 143 -16.90 12.18 0.80
N GLU A 144 -17.20 13.42 1.19
CA GLU A 144 -17.30 13.83 2.60
C GLU A 144 -18.44 13.18 3.38
N SER A 145 -19.61 13.02 2.75
CA SER A 145 -20.80 12.44 3.39
C SER A 145 -20.59 10.97 3.73
N ALA A 146 -20.08 10.19 2.77
CA ALA A 146 -19.75 8.79 2.99
C ALA A 146 -18.53 8.65 3.91
N THR A 147 -17.55 9.56 3.88
CA THR A 147 -16.45 9.57 4.86
C THR A 147 -16.95 9.71 6.31
N SER A 148 -17.97 10.56 6.53
CA SER A 148 -18.58 10.73 7.85
C SER A 148 -19.29 9.46 8.32
N PHE A 149 -20.01 8.79 7.42
CA PHE A 149 -20.61 7.49 7.70
C PHE A 149 -19.56 6.41 7.97
N LEU A 150 -18.52 6.33 7.14
CA LEU A 150 -17.44 5.36 7.28
C LEU A 150 -16.71 5.51 8.61
N ARG A 151 -16.46 6.75 9.06
CA ARG A 151 -15.89 7.00 10.40
C ARG A 151 -16.73 6.40 11.52
N SER A 152 -18.04 6.29 11.36
CA SER A 152 -18.93 5.70 12.37
C SER A 152 -18.95 4.16 12.36
N VAL A 153 -18.53 3.52 11.26
CA VAL A 153 -18.59 2.05 11.10
C VAL A 153 -17.22 1.38 11.03
N MET A 154 -16.13 2.11 10.75
CA MET A 154 -14.77 1.59 10.82
C MET A 154 -14.36 1.43 12.28
N GLN A 155 -14.19 0.18 12.73
CA GLN A 155 -14.12 -0.13 14.16
C GLN A 155 -12.70 -0.39 14.65
N THR A 156 -11.80 -0.84 13.78
CA THR A 156 -10.51 -1.38 14.23
C THR A 156 -9.39 -1.10 13.22
N PRO A 157 -8.33 -0.38 13.63
CA PRO A 157 -7.07 -0.35 12.89
C PRO A 157 -6.46 -1.74 12.76
N TYR A 158 -5.73 -2.00 11.68
CA TYR A 158 -5.06 -3.28 11.48
C TYR A 158 -3.73 -3.11 10.73
N THR A 159 -2.84 -4.09 10.89
CA THR A 159 -1.54 -4.07 10.20
C THR A 159 -1.68 -4.61 8.79
N ILE A 160 -1.18 -3.85 7.81
CA ILE A 160 -0.93 -4.36 6.46
C ILE A 160 0.53 -4.78 6.38
N LYS A 161 0.74 -6.09 6.27
CA LYS A 161 2.07 -6.67 6.06
C LYS A 161 2.42 -6.62 4.60
N MET A 162 3.60 -6.12 4.26
CA MET A 162 4.05 -5.98 2.88
C MET A 162 5.28 -6.86 2.59
N PRO A 163 5.10 -8.20 2.52
CA PRO A 163 6.20 -9.10 2.25
C PRO A 163 6.64 -9.06 0.78
N GLY A 164 7.88 -9.48 0.55
CA GLY A 164 8.47 -9.58 -0.79
C GLY A 164 9.44 -8.45 -1.09
N VAL A 165 9.99 -8.50 -2.30
CA VAL A 165 10.98 -7.54 -2.83
C VAL A 165 10.67 -7.23 -4.29
N ILE A 166 11.03 -6.04 -4.75
CA ILE A 166 11.06 -5.68 -6.18
C ILE A 166 12.52 -5.45 -6.55
N SER A 167 13.02 -6.14 -7.57
CA SER A 167 14.34 -5.85 -8.13
C SER A 167 14.32 -4.51 -8.87
N VAL A 168 15.25 -3.62 -8.55
CA VAL A 168 15.32 -2.28 -9.12
C VAL A 168 16.70 -2.04 -9.72
N LYS A 169 16.70 -1.51 -10.94
CA LYS A 169 17.88 -0.98 -11.61
C LYS A 169 17.63 0.48 -11.94
N ALA A 170 18.62 1.31 -11.70
CA ALA A 170 18.57 2.73 -12.04
C ALA A 170 19.94 3.19 -12.50
N GLY A 171 19.98 4.26 -13.27
CA GLY A 171 21.23 4.91 -13.65
C GLY A 171 21.00 6.39 -13.91
N GLY A 172 22.09 7.14 -13.87
CA GLY A 172 22.10 8.57 -14.08
C GLY A 172 23.52 9.12 -14.10
N GLN A 173 23.62 10.45 -14.09
CA GLN A 173 24.85 11.21 -13.97
C GLN A 173 24.60 12.42 -13.10
#